data_AF-A0A7R9MS22-F1
#
_entry.id   AF-A0A7R9MS22-F1
#
_cell.length_a   1.000
_cell.length_b   1.000
_cell.length_c   1.000
_cell.angle_alpha   90.00
_cell.angle_beta   90.00
_cell.angle_gamma   90.00
#
_symmetry.space_group_name_H-M   'P 1'
#
loop_
_entity.id
_entity.type
_entity.pdbx_description
1 polymer ?
#
loop_
_entity_poly.entity_id
_entity_poly.type
_entity_poly.pdbx_seq_one_letter_code
_entity_poly.pdbx_strand_id
1 'polypeptide(L)'
;YNVRANELALQRNTKSLRCLVYFLDDTQHVFEVDRRAKGEHLLDLVFRHLELIERDYFGLQFTETIAHSGQTNQVSLAAPQATPTHPRLRPQRWLDPNKRLRKQLKTSRAPHLLFFKVKFYVTEPARLLEEYTRYHFFLQIRKDILSARLIAPTPALALLASYVVQSELGDFCADDHKTGYISGLKLVANQTPEFEKTVADMHRLHRGET
;
A
#
# COMPACT_ATOMS: atom_id res chain seq x y z
N TYR A 1 -44.53 -4.16 24.77
CA TYR A 1 -43.14 -4.59 25.04
C TYR A 1 -42.63 -5.45 23.88
N ASN A 2 -41.98 -4.85 22.87
CA ASN A 2 -41.38 -5.56 21.72
C ASN A 2 -39.92 -5.13 21.45
N VAL A 3 -39.27 -4.50 22.43
CA VAL A 3 -37.92 -3.94 22.29
C VAL A 3 -36.90 -5.07 22.10
N ARG A 4 -37.01 -6.14 22.90
CA ARG A 4 -36.11 -7.30 22.88
C ARG A 4 -36.22 -8.14 21.60
N ALA A 5 -37.43 -8.27 21.04
CA ALA A 5 -37.66 -8.98 19.79
C ALA A 5 -37.14 -8.19 18.57
N ASN A 6 -37.26 -6.85 18.59
CA ASN A 6 -36.66 -5.98 17.57
C ASN A 6 -35.12 -5.98 17.65
N GLU A 7 -34.53 -5.98 18.85
CA GLU A 7 -33.06 -6.09 19.04
C GLU A 7 -32.51 -7.42 18.51
N LEU A 8 -33.19 -8.54 18.79
CA LEU A 8 -32.81 -9.87 18.29
C LEU A 8 -33.04 -10.02 16.77
N ALA A 9 -34.05 -9.34 16.20
CA ALA A 9 -34.29 -9.32 14.75
C ALA A 9 -33.29 -8.40 14.00
N LEU A 10 -32.85 -7.31 14.63
CA LEU A 10 -31.76 -6.46 14.13
C LEU A 10 -30.42 -7.21 14.11
N GLN A 11 -30.15 -8.05 15.11
CA GLN A 11 -28.96 -8.90 15.15
C GLN A 11 -28.98 -10.01 14.09
N ARG A 12 -30.16 -10.49 13.64
CA ARG A 12 -30.27 -11.56 12.64
C ARG A 12 -30.17 -11.12 11.18
N ASN A 13 -30.00 -9.83 10.86
CA ASN A 13 -29.99 -9.39 9.44
C ASN A 13 -29.05 -8.20 9.13
N THR A 14 -27.92 -8.08 9.82
CA THR A 14 -26.82 -7.21 9.39
C THR A 14 -25.88 -7.99 8.49
N LYS A 15 -26.14 -8.02 7.18
CA LYS A 15 -25.18 -8.54 6.20
C LYS A 15 -23.82 -7.84 6.40
N SER A 16 -22.81 -8.60 6.82
CA SER A 16 -21.42 -8.13 6.96
C SER A 16 -20.75 -8.01 5.59
N LEU A 17 -19.77 -7.11 5.50
CA LEU A 17 -18.82 -7.04 4.40
C LEU A 17 -17.52 -7.70 4.86
N ARG A 18 -16.93 -8.50 3.98
CA ARG A 18 -15.58 -9.05 4.16
C ARG A 18 -14.60 -8.16 3.41
N CYS A 19 -13.68 -7.56 4.12
CA CYS A 19 -12.68 -6.62 3.62
C CYS A 19 -11.30 -7.26 3.78
N LEU A 20 -10.68 -7.71 2.67
CA LEU A 20 -9.31 -8.18 2.67
C LEU A 20 -8.38 -6.98 2.50
N VAL A 21 -7.61 -6.68 3.54
CA VAL A 21 -6.64 -5.58 3.56
C VAL A 21 -5.26 -6.16 3.32
N TYR A 22 -4.56 -5.65 2.30
CA TYR A 22 -3.14 -5.89 2.08
C TYR A 22 -2.32 -4.81 2.77
N PHE A 23 -1.35 -5.22 3.59
CA PHE A 23 -0.49 -4.33 4.36
C PHE A 23 0.83 -4.02 3.66
N LEU A 24 1.59 -3.09 4.24
CA LEU A 24 2.85 -2.63 3.66
C LEU A 24 3.97 -3.66 3.79
N ASP A 25 3.88 -4.60 4.73
CA ASP A 25 4.80 -5.72 4.95
C ASP A 25 4.43 -7.00 4.16
N ASP A 26 3.52 -6.88 3.19
CA ASP A 26 2.97 -7.97 2.37
C ASP A 26 2.06 -8.97 3.12
N THR A 27 1.82 -8.75 4.43
CA THR A 27 0.78 -9.50 5.14
C THR A 27 -0.61 -9.07 4.70
N GLN A 28 -1.60 -9.91 5.01
CA GLN A 28 -2.99 -9.64 4.69
C GLN A 28 -3.91 -10.06 5.83
N HIS A 29 -4.98 -9.30 6.05
CA HIS A 29 -5.98 -9.62 7.06
C HIS A 29 -7.40 -9.36 6.55
N VAL A 30 -8.33 -10.25 6.92
CA VAL A 30 -9.75 -10.12 6.56
C VAL A 30 -10.50 -9.54 7.74
N PHE A 31 -11.08 -8.35 7.55
CA PHE A 31 -11.98 -7.72 8.50
C PHE A 31 -13.42 -7.99 8.11
N GLU A 32 -14.24 -8.41 9.08
CA GLU A 32 -15.69 -8.48 8.93
C GLU A 32 -16.32 -7.25 9.59
N VAL A 33 -17.00 -6.44 8.79
CA VAL A 33 -17.56 -5.15 9.21
C VAL A 33 -19.02 -5.02 8.77
N ASP A 34 -19.87 -4.40 9.59
CA ASP A 34 -21.24 -4.12 9.18
C ASP A 34 -21.22 -3.24 7.92
N ARG A 35 -21.93 -3.65 6.87
CA ARG A 35 -22.08 -2.86 5.63
C ARG A 35 -22.61 -1.43 5.86
N ARG A 36 -23.32 -1.20 6.97
CA ARG A 36 -23.86 0.11 7.36
C ARG A 36 -22.84 0.97 8.11
N ALA A 37 -21.73 0.39 8.59
CA ALA A 37 -20.67 1.11 9.28
C ALA A 37 -20.02 2.15 8.35
N LYS A 38 -19.44 3.18 8.97
CA LYS A 38 -18.62 4.19 8.30
C LYS A 38 -17.25 3.63 7.92
N GLY A 39 -16.56 4.26 6.97
CA GLY A 39 -15.19 3.91 6.61
C GLY A 39 -14.22 4.03 7.79
N GLU A 40 -14.45 5.00 8.67
CA GLU A 40 -13.72 5.22 9.92
C GLU A 40 -13.66 3.95 10.78
N HIS A 41 -14.76 3.22 10.90
CA HIS A 41 -14.79 1.99 11.69
C HIS A 41 -13.84 0.91 11.16
N LEU A 42 -13.73 0.76 9.84
CA LEU A 42 -12.77 -0.17 9.23
C LEU A 42 -11.33 0.32 9.42
N LEU A 43 -11.09 1.62 9.33
CA LEU A 43 -9.78 2.22 9.59
C LEU A 43 -9.34 1.98 11.04
N ASP A 44 -10.23 2.18 12.01
CA ASP A 44 -9.93 1.93 13.43
C ASP A 44 -9.55 0.48 13.70
N LEU A 45 -10.24 -0.48 13.07
CA LEU A 45 -9.90 -1.90 13.18
C LEU A 45 -8.52 -2.20 12.58
N VAL A 46 -8.22 -1.61 11.43
CA VAL A 46 -6.90 -1.73 10.77
C VAL A 46 -5.80 -1.13 11.63
N PHE A 47 -5.98 0.09 12.14
CA PHE A 47 -4.99 0.77 12.98
C PHE A 47 -4.77 0.03 14.29
N ARG A 48 -5.81 -0.54 14.89
CA ARG A 48 -5.68 -1.37 16.08
C ARG A 48 -4.94 -2.68 15.78
N HIS A 49 -5.22 -3.32 14.65
CA HIS A 49 -4.52 -4.53 14.23
C HIS A 49 -3.01 -4.30 14.06
N LEU A 50 -2.64 -3.13 13.54
CA LEU A 50 -1.24 -2.71 13.39
C LEU A 50 -0.65 -2.07 14.66
N GLU A 51 -1.44 -1.88 15.72
CA GLU A 51 -1.03 -1.12 16.92
C GLU A 51 -0.49 0.29 16.60
N LEU A 52 -1.01 0.91 15.54
CA LEU A 52 -0.49 2.16 15.00
C LEU A 52 -1.01 3.38 15.80
N ILE A 53 -0.07 4.21 16.24
CA ILE A 53 -0.34 5.43 17.02
C ILE A 53 -0.52 6.65 16.09
N GLU A 54 0.44 6.93 15.20
CA GLU A 54 0.42 8.07 14.27
C GLU A 54 -0.43 7.79 13.01
N ARG A 55 -1.75 7.69 13.21
CA ARG A 55 -2.69 7.20 12.18
C ARG A 55 -2.95 8.17 11.03
N ASP A 56 -2.76 9.47 11.27
CA ASP A 56 -3.17 10.54 10.35
C ASP A 56 -2.49 10.45 8.98
N TYR A 57 -1.34 9.80 8.89
CA TYR A 57 -0.57 9.66 7.66
C TYR A 57 -1.08 8.56 6.74
N PHE A 58 -1.98 7.70 7.20
CA PHE A 58 -2.32 6.45 6.51
C PHE A 58 -3.79 6.38 6.10
N GLY A 59 -4.09 5.43 5.21
CA GLY A 59 -5.46 5.11 4.84
C GLY A 59 -5.57 3.84 4.02
N LEU A 60 -6.78 3.57 3.56
CA LEU A 60 -7.09 2.43 2.71
C LEU A 60 -7.43 2.90 1.30
N GLN A 61 -6.78 2.30 0.30
CA GLN A 61 -7.16 2.44 -1.11
C GLN A 61 -7.88 1.18 -1.60
N PHE A 62 -8.85 1.34 -2.49
CA PHE A 62 -9.50 0.22 -3.17
C PHE A 62 -9.72 0.54 -4.65
N THR A 63 -9.81 -0.48 -5.50
CA THR A 63 -10.13 -0.28 -6.92
C THR A 63 -11.63 -0.07 -7.08
N GLU A 64 -12.04 1.04 -7.70
CA GLU A 64 -13.44 1.22 -8.05
C GLU A 64 -13.81 0.29 -9.20
N THR A 65 -14.91 -0.45 -9.06
CA THR A 65 -15.55 -1.08 -10.21
C THR A 65 -16.44 -0.01 -10.84
N ILE A 66 -16.06 0.48 -12.02
CA ILE A 66 -16.91 1.36 -12.83
C ILE A 66 -18.09 0.53 -13.33
N ALA A 67 -19.05 0.29 -12.45
CA ALA A 67 -20.38 -0.14 -12.87
C ALA A 67 -21.08 1.14 -13.35
N HIS A 68 -21.34 1.22 -14.65
CA HIS A 68 -21.97 2.34 -15.33
C HIS A 68 -23.16 2.91 -14.53
N SER A 69 -22.98 4.08 -13.91
CA SER A 69 -24.11 4.94 -13.57
C SER A 69 -24.54 5.64 -14.86
N GLY A 70 -25.74 5.33 -15.33
CA GLY A 70 -26.29 5.86 -16.58
C GLY A 70 -26.47 7.38 -16.59
N GLN A 71 -26.37 7.91 -17.82
CA GLN A 71 -26.67 9.26 -18.34
C GLN A 71 -25.71 10.37 -17.88
N THR A 72 -25.07 11.12 -18.79
CA THR A 72 -25.68 11.87 -19.91
C THR A 72 -24.87 11.89 -21.21
N ASN A 73 -25.60 12.08 -22.30
CA ASN A 73 -25.14 12.23 -23.68
C ASN A 73 -24.07 13.31 -23.86
N GLN A 74 -22.91 12.93 -24.42
CA GLN A 74 -22.30 13.70 -25.50
C GLN A 74 -21.51 12.75 -26.41
N VAL A 75 -21.77 12.89 -27.70
CA VAL A 75 -21.19 12.10 -28.80
C VAL A 75 -19.68 12.26 -28.80
N SER A 76 -18.95 11.15 -28.82
CA SER A 76 -17.58 11.11 -29.35
C SER A 76 -17.38 9.79 -30.07
N LEU A 77 -17.77 9.82 -31.35
CA LEU A 77 -17.31 8.89 -32.37
C LEU A 77 -15.81 9.11 -32.56
N ALA A 78 -14.99 8.33 -31.85
CA ALA A 78 -13.67 7.90 -32.30
C ALA A 78 -13.10 6.97 -31.23
N ALA A 79 -12.95 5.69 -31.55
CA ALA A 79 -11.97 4.87 -30.87
C ALA A 79 -10.59 5.30 -31.36
N PRO A 80 -9.69 5.86 -30.52
CA PRO A 80 -8.29 5.94 -30.89
C PRO A 80 -7.70 4.56 -30.64
N GLN A 81 -7.14 3.98 -31.68
CA GLN A 81 -6.36 2.75 -31.66
C GLN A 81 -5.44 2.73 -30.43
N ALA A 82 -5.61 1.71 -29.57
CA ALA A 82 -4.80 1.55 -28.39
C ALA A 82 -3.40 1.09 -28.80
N THR A 83 -2.42 1.98 -28.69
CA THR A 83 -1.01 1.63 -28.60
C THR A 83 -0.76 0.90 -27.26
N PRO A 84 0.01 -0.21 -27.23
CA PRO A 84 0.09 -1.09 -26.07
C PRO A 84 1.25 -0.71 -25.14
N THR A 85 1.40 0.56 -24.77
CA THR A 85 2.59 0.98 -23.98
C THR A 85 2.34 1.18 -22.49
N HIS A 86 1.09 1.28 -22.01
CA HIS A 86 0.83 1.20 -20.57
C HIS A 86 -0.51 0.51 -20.30
N PRO A 87 -0.54 -0.64 -19.59
CA PRO A 87 -1.80 -1.19 -19.11
C PRO A 87 -2.47 -0.11 -18.23
N ARG A 88 -3.66 0.34 -18.61
CA ARG A 88 -4.44 1.32 -17.84
C ARG A 88 -4.61 0.80 -16.42
N LEU A 89 -3.81 1.30 -15.48
CA LEU A 89 -3.94 1.00 -14.06
C LEU A 89 -5.36 1.38 -13.63
N ARG A 90 -6.11 0.45 -13.05
CA ARG A 90 -7.46 0.75 -12.57
C ARG A 90 -7.37 1.87 -11.54
N PRO A 91 -8.16 2.95 -11.64
CA PRO A 91 -8.09 4.06 -10.71
C PRO A 91 -8.39 3.55 -9.29
N GLN A 92 -7.43 3.76 -8.39
CA GLN A 92 -7.59 3.49 -6.97
C GLN A 92 -8.24 4.70 -6.30
N ARG A 93 -9.17 4.47 -5.38
CA ARG A 93 -9.81 5.51 -4.57
C ARG A 93 -9.49 5.31 -3.12
N TRP A 94 -9.28 6.42 -2.41
CA TRP A 94 -9.19 6.41 -0.95
C TRP A 94 -10.56 6.13 -0.33
N LEU A 95 -10.57 5.29 0.69
CA LEU A 95 -11.71 5.11 1.57
C LEU A 95 -12.00 6.42 2.31
N ASP A 96 -13.21 6.92 2.17
CA ASP A 96 -13.70 8.08 2.90
C ASP A 96 -14.16 7.64 4.30
N PRO A 97 -13.55 8.15 5.38
CA PRO A 97 -13.90 7.75 6.75
C PRO A 97 -15.35 8.11 7.10
N ASN A 98 -15.88 9.20 6.54
CA ASN A 98 -17.20 9.73 6.90
C ASN A 98 -18.35 9.05 6.15
N LYS A 99 -18.07 8.34 5.06
CA LYS A 99 -19.08 7.65 4.25
C LYS A 99 -19.26 6.19 4.67
N ARG A 100 -20.49 5.70 4.56
CA ARG A 100 -20.83 4.29 4.81
C ARG A 100 -20.10 3.36 3.84
N LEU A 101 -19.58 2.24 4.33
CA LEU A 101 -18.85 1.25 3.52
C LEU A 101 -19.66 0.78 2.31
N ARG A 102 -20.95 0.41 2.48
CA ARG A 102 -21.82 0.00 1.36
C ARG A 102 -21.94 1.04 0.23
N LYS A 103 -21.76 2.33 0.53
CA LYS A 103 -21.84 3.39 -0.50
C LYS A 103 -20.56 3.49 -1.34
N GLN A 104 -19.44 2.99 -0.81
CA GLN A 104 -18.11 3.08 -1.41
C GLN A 104 -17.70 1.75 -2.05
N LEU A 105 -17.89 0.66 -1.32
CA LEU A 105 -17.55 -0.71 -1.71
C LEU A 105 -18.75 -1.36 -2.43
N LYS A 106 -19.07 -0.87 -3.63
CA LYS A 106 -20.28 -1.25 -4.37
C LYS A 106 -20.25 -2.67 -4.97
N THR A 107 -19.07 -3.27 -5.11
CA THR A 107 -18.89 -4.55 -5.78
C THR A 107 -19.48 -5.71 -4.98
N SER A 108 -20.39 -6.47 -5.57
CA SER A 108 -20.99 -7.65 -4.91
C SER A 108 -20.01 -8.82 -4.73
N ARG A 109 -18.81 -8.77 -5.32
CA ARG A 109 -17.77 -9.78 -5.19
C ARG A 109 -16.99 -9.54 -3.90
N ALA A 110 -17.26 -10.36 -2.89
CA ALA A 110 -16.45 -10.47 -1.69
C ALA A 110 -15.24 -11.40 -1.91
N PRO A 111 -14.12 -11.21 -1.19
CA PRO A 111 -13.86 -10.07 -0.31
C PRO A 111 -13.57 -8.79 -1.10
N HIS A 112 -13.90 -7.64 -0.53
CA HIS A 112 -13.45 -6.35 -1.05
C HIS A 112 -11.95 -6.22 -0.81
N LEU A 113 -11.18 -5.95 -1.86
CA LEU A 113 -9.73 -5.78 -1.77
C LEU A 113 -9.41 -4.33 -1.44
N LEU A 114 -8.72 -4.11 -0.33
CA LEU A 114 -8.20 -2.81 0.09
C LEU A 114 -6.70 -2.89 0.34
N PHE A 115 -6.01 -1.77 0.17
CA PHE A 115 -4.57 -1.65 0.32
C PHE A 115 -4.28 -0.57 1.35
N PHE A 116 -3.63 -0.95 2.44
CA PHE A 116 -3.12 -0.02 3.42
C PHE A 116 -1.93 0.74 2.84
N LYS A 117 -1.97 2.07 2.89
CA LYS A 117 -0.99 2.94 2.25
C LYS A 117 -0.78 4.24 3.01
N VAL A 118 0.37 4.86 2.80
CA VAL A 118 0.63 6.27 3.19
C VAL A 118 -0.21 7.18 2.29
N LYS A 119 -1.01 8.03 2.92
CA LYS A 119 -1.88 9.03 2.30
C LYS A 119 -1.24 10.42 2.29
N PHE A 120 -0.54 10.78 3.36
CA PHE A 120 0.14 12.07 3.48
C PHE A 120 1.60 11.85 3.82
N TYR A 121 2.48 12.26 2.91
CA TYR A 121 3.92 12.15 3.13
C TYR A 121 4.42 13.34 3.96
N VAL A 122 5.28 13.05 4.93
CA VAL A 122 6.03 14.08 5.64
C VAL A 122 7.22 14.54 4.79
N THR A 123 7.56 15.82 4.86
CA THR A 123 8.75 16.38 4.21
C THR A 123 10.04 15.94 4.92
N GLU A 124 9.94 15.69 6.23
CA GLU A 124 11.06 15.33 7.09
C GLU A 124 10.69 14.09 7.93
N PRO A 125 11.32 12.93 7.67
CA PRO A 125 11.04 11.70 8.41
C PRO A 125 11.30 11.81 9.92
N ALA A 126 12.21 12.69 10.34
CA ALA A 126 12.52 12.95 11.75
C ALA A 126 11.34 13.53 12.54
N ARG A 127 10.29 14.02 11.86
CA ARG A 127 9.05 14.49 12.50
C ARG A 127 8.13 13.36 12.93
N LEU A 128 8.31 12.16 12.39
CA LEU A 128 7.58 10.97 12.83
C LEU A 128 8.19 10.54 14.14
N LEU A 129 7.38 10.46 15.19
CA LEU A 129 7.86 10.15 16.53
C LEU A 129 8.11 8.65 16.68
N GLU A 130 7.22 7.84 16.13
CA GLU A 130 7.27 6.38 16.29
C GLU A 130 8.15 5.73 15.23
N GLU A 131 9.06 4.85 15.68
CA GLU A 131 9.91 4.07 14.79
C GLU A 131 9.09 3.18 13.86
N TYR A 132 8.02 2.59 14.38
CA TYR A 132 7.11 1.77 13.60
C TYR A 132 6.42 2.54 12.47
N THR A 133 6.11 3.82 12.69
CA THR A 133 5.58 4.71 11.64
C THR A 133 6.64 4.97 10.56
N ARG A 134 7.89 5.27 10.96
CA ARG A 134 9.01 5.43 10.02
C ARG A 134 9.24 4.18 9.18
N TYR A 135 9.14 3.00 9.81
CA TYR A 135 9.24 1.72 9.12
C TYR A 135 8.13 1.53 8.07
N HIS A 136 6.89 1.90 8.38
CA HIS A 136 5.80 1.85 7.39
C HIS A 136 6.04 2.81 6.21
N PHE A 137 6.57 4.00 6.47
CA PHE A 137 6.98 4.92 5.40
C PHE A 137 8.07 4.31 4.51
N PHE A 138 9.08 3.69 5.12
CA PHE A 138 10.12 2.95 4.41
C PHE A 138 9.51 1.86 3.49
N LEU A 139 8.64 1.01 4.02
CA LEU A 139 7.97 -0.05 3.24
C LEU A 139 7.15 0.52 2.08
N GLN A 140 6.43 1.61 2.31
CA GLN A 140 5.68 2.31 1.26
C GLN A 140 6.59 2.81 0.15
N ILE A 141 7.68 3.51 0.49
CA ILE A 141 8.64 4.07 -0.46
C ILE A 141 9.33 2.95 -1.26
N ARG A 142 9.72 1.86 -0.58
CA ARG A 142 10.29 0.68 -1.23
C ARG A 142 9.33 0.09 -2.26
N LYS A 143 8.06 -0.12 -1.87
CA LYS A 143 7.02 -0.59 -2.80
C LYS A 143 6.79 0.36 -3.97
N ASP A 144 6.83 1.66 -3.71
CA ASP A 144 6.73 2.73 -4.69
C ASP A 144 7.83 2.65 -5.76
N ILE A 145 9.08 2.50 -5.34
CA ILE A 145 10.26 2.32 -6.21
C ILE A 145 10.14 1.02 -7.02
N LEU A 146 9.81 -0.09 -6.36
CA LEU A 146 9.68 -1.40 -7.01
C LEU A 146 8.56 -1.47 -8.04
N SER A 147 7.46 -0.73 -7.81
CA SER A 147 6.35 -0.61 -8.74
C SER A 147 6.58 0.42 -9.86
N ALA A 148 7.74 1.07 -9.89
CA ALA A 148 8.05 2.20 -10.79
C ALA A 148 7.05 3.38 -10.67
N ARG A 149 6.41 3.52 -9.51
CA ARG A 149 5.48 4.63 -9.22
C ARG A 149 6.22 5.86 -8.69
N LEU A 150 7.30 5.64 -7.95
CA LEU A 150 8.25 6.68 -7.58
C LEU A 150 9.45 6.62 -8.52
N ILE A 151 9.55 7.64 -9.40
CA ILE A 151 10.68 7.79 -10.32
C ILE A 151 11.69 8.72 -9.66
N ALA A 152 12.93 8.28 -9.57
CA ALA A 152 14.04 9.07 -9.05
C ALA A 152 15.31 8.82 -9.90
N PRO A 153 16.29 9.73 -9.86
CA PRO A 153 17.57 9.53 -10.55
C PRO A 153 18.27 8.26 -10.05
N THR A 154 18.95 7.55 -10.96
CA THR A 154 19.68 6.30 -10.65
C THR A 154 20.64 6.43 -9.46
N PRO A 155 21.42 7.52 -9.29
CA PRO A 155 22.28 7.66 -8.12
C PRO A 155 21.52 7.70 -6.80
N ALA A 156 20.35 8.35 -6.77
CA ALA A 156 19.51 8.39 -5.57
C ALA A 156 18.91 7.01 -5.27
N LEU A 157 18.46 6.29 -6.30
CA LEU A 157 17.96 4.91 -6.15
C LEU A 157 19.07 3.96 -5.68
N ALA A 158 20.29 4.11 -6.18
CA ALA A 158 21.44 3.29 -5.77
C ALA A 158 21.79 3.55 -4.30
N LEU A 159 21.78 4.82 -3.86
CA LEU A 159 21.97 5.18 -2.46
C LEU A 159 20.91 4.54 -1.57
N LEU A 160 19.62 4.71 -1.91
CA LEU A 160 18.53 4.10 -1.13
C LEU A 160 18.63 2.58 -1.09
N ALA A 161 18.93 1.95 -2.23
CA ALA A 161 19.13 0.51 -2.32
C ALA A 161 20.32 0.04 -1.45
N SER A 162 21.40 0.81 -1.37
CA SER A 162 22.55 0.45 -0.52
C SER A 162 22.21 0.43 0.97
N TYR A 163 21.33 1.32 1.44
CA TYR A 163 20.82 1.27 2.81
C TYR A 163 19.84 0.10 3.04
N VAL A 164 19.07 -0.31 2.00
CA VAL A 164 18.28 -1.54 2.07
C VAL A 164 19.19 -2.75 2.23
N VAL A 165 20.27 -2.82 1.46
CA VAL A 165 21.26 -3.91 1.57
C VAL A 165 21.91 -3.92 2.95
N GLN A 166 22.36 -2.76 3.45
CA GLN A 166 22.95 -2.63 4.78
C GLN A 166 21.99 -3.10 5.88
N SER A 167 20.71 -2.73 5.81
CA SER A 167 19.72 -3.15 6.81
C SER A 167 19.32 -4.63 6.70
N GLU A 168 19.37 -5.23 5.52
CA GLU A 168 19.03 -6.66 5.33
C GLU A 168 20.21 -7.62 5.56
N LEU A 169 21.44 -7.21 5.23
CA LEU A 169 22.64 -8.06 5.26
C LEU A 169 23.65 -7.65 6.35
N GLY A 170 23.48 -6.47 6.96
CA GLY A 170 24.48 -5.88 7.85
C GLY A 170 25.72 -5.41 7.11
N ASP A 171 26.81 -5.14 7.85
CA ASP A 171 28.07 -4.65 7.29
C ASP A 171 28.63 -5.54 6.19
N PHE A 172 29.21 -4.92 5.16
CA PHE A 172 29.90 -5.66 4.12
C PHE A 172 31.08 -6.51 4.65
N CYS A 173 30.99 -7.83 4.49
CA CYS A 173 32.07 -8.80 4.69
C CYS A 173 32.58 -9.36 3.33
N ALA A 174 33.89 -9.27 3.06
CA ALA A 174 34.46 -9.79 1.80
C ALA A 174 34.39 -11.32 1.67
N ASP A 175 34.30 -12.03 2.80
CA ASP A 175 34.20 -13.49 2.82
C ASP A 175 32.80 -13.96 2.46
N ASP A 176 31.76 -13.25 2.90
CA ASP A 176 30.37 -13.60 2.69
C ASP A 176 29.78 -12.96 1.41
N HIS A 177 30.19 -11.74 1.08
CA HIS A 177 29.62 -10.95 -0.02
C HIS A 177 30.46 -11.03 -1.30
N LYS A 178 30.37 -12.18 -1.98
CA LYS A 178 30.99 -12.39 -3.31
C LYS A 178 30.22 -11.67 -4.43
N THR A 179 30.79 -11.61 -5.63
CA THR A 179 30.13 -11.01 -6.80
C THR A 179 28.71 -11.56 -7.00
N GLY A 180 27.72 -10.67 -7.12
CA GLY A 180 26.31 -11.05 -7.31
C GLY A 180 25.54 -11.35 -6.02
N TYR A 181 26.11 -11.11 -4.83
CA TYR A 181 25.42 -11.37 -3.55
C TYR A 181 24.09 -10.64 -3.38
N ILE A 182 23.87 -9.52 -4.08
CA ILE A 182 22.62 -8.75 -4.04
C ILE A 182 21.66 -9.06 -5.19
N SER A 183 22.01 -9.93 -6.14
CA SER A 183 21.17 -10.21 -7.32
C SER A 183 19.86 -10.91 -6.94
N GLY A 184 19.79 -11.54 -5.76
CA GLY A 184 18.56 -12.11 -5.19
C GLY A 184 17.63 -11.07 -4.57
N LEU A 185 18.11 -9.86 -4.30
CA LEU A 185 17.35 -8.78 -3.68
C LEU A 185 16.58 -7.98 -4.74
N LYS A 186 15.35 -7.62 -4.40
CA LYS A 186 14.52 -6.72 -5.22
C LYS A 186 14.75 -5.29 -4.75
N LEU A 187 15.60 -4.55 -5.46
CA LEU A 187 15.99 -3.19 -5.09
C LEU A 187 15.30 -2.12 -5.95
N VAL A 188 15.09 -2.39 -7.25
CA VAL A 188 14.45 -1.46 -8.20
C VAL A 188 13.69 -2.23 -9.27
N ALA A 189 12.71 -1.58 -9.93
CA ALA A 189 11.88 -2.21 -10.96
C ALA A 189 12.67 -2.78 -12.16
N ASN A 190 13.70 -2.05 -12.62
CA ASN A 190 14.55 -2.42 -13.75
C ASN A 190 15.99 -2.61 -13.27
N GLN A 191 16.21 -3.61 -12.44
CA GLN A 191 17.52 -3.90 -11.86
C GLN A 191 18.48 -4.43 -12.95
N THR A 192 19.66 -3.82 -13.06
CA THR A 192 20.71 -4.22 -14.02
C THR A 192 22.01 -4.55 -13.28
N PRO A 193 22.93 -5.33 -13.89
CA PRO A 193 24.23 -5.62 -13.28
C PRO A 193 25.05 -4.37 -12.96
N GLU A 194 24.95 -3.32 -13.77
CA GLU A 194 25.65 -2.05 -13.54
C GLU A 194 25.08 -1.31 -12.33
N PHE A 195 23.74 -1.35 -12.17
CA PHE A 195 23.08 -0.82 -10.98
C PHE A 195 23.50 -1.60 -9.73
N GLU A 196 23.49 -2.93 -9.80
CA GLU A 196 23.93 -3.79 -8.68
C GLU A 196 25.37 -3.52 -8.28
N LYS A 197 26.28 -3.36 -9.26
CA LYS A 197 27.67 -3.00 -8.98
C LYS A 197 27.76 -1.68 -8.22
N THR A 198 27.02 -0.67 -8.66
CA THR A 198 26.98 0.65 -8.00
C THR A 198 26.49 0.53 -6.55
N VAL A 199 25.40 -0.22 -6.33
CA VAL A 199 24.86 -0.47 -4.98
C VAL A 199 25.87 -1.20 -4.10
N ALA A 200 26.53 -2.24 -4.62
CA ALA A 200 27.52 -3.00 -3.89
C ALA A 200 28.74 -2.17 -3.51
N ASP A 201 29.18 -1.25 -4.37
CA ASP A 201 30.28 -0.33 -4.08
C ASP A 201 29.88 0.67 -2.97
N MET A 202 28.64 1.14 -2.96
CA MET A 202 28.12 2.02 -1.90
C MET A 202 27.92 1.29 -0.56
N HIS A 203 27.43 0.05 -0.57
CA HIS A 203 27.24 -0.77 0.63
C HIS A 203 28.54 -0.91 1.45
N ARG A 204 29.69 -0.98 0.79
CA ARG A 204 31.00 -1.05 1.47
C ARG A 204 31.34 0.20 2.29
N LEU A 205 30.68 1.33 2.02
CA LEU A 205 30.95 2.61 2.68
C LEU A 205 30.13 2.80 3.97
N HIS A 206 29.06 2.02 4.15
CA HIS A 206 28.09 2.20 5.25
C HIS A 206 28.45 1.43 6.52
N ARG A 207 29.73 1.07 6.68
CA ARG A 207 30.18 0.20 7.76
C ARG A 207 29.91 0.84 9.13
N GLY A 208 29.22 0.11 9.99
CA GLY A 208 28.87 0.54 11.34
C GLY A 208 27.59 1.38 11.41
N GLU A 209 26.87 1.55 10.31
CA GLU A 209 25.53 2.11 10.31
C GLU A 209 24.50 0.98 10.55
N THR A 210 23.76 1.09 11.66
CA THR A 210 22.69 0.16 12.08
C THR A 210 21.33 0.83 12.01
#